data_AF-A0A392PXJ5-F1
#
_entry.id   AF-A0A392PXJ5-F1
#
_cell.length_a   1.000
_cell.length_b   1.000
_cell.length_c   1.000
_cell.angle_alpha   90.00
_cell.angle_beta   90.00
_cell.angle_gamma   90.00
#
_symmetry.space_group_name_H-M   'P 1'
#
loop_
_entity.id
_entity.type
_entity.pdbx_description
1 polymer ?
#
loop_
_entity_poly.entity_id
_entity_poly.type
_entity_poly.pdbx_seq_one_letter_code
_entity_poly.pdbx_strand_id
1 'polypeptide(L)'
;KNDMTQGEAEWWMERFNIADYDHNGILNFTELRDFLHPEDSQDHEMLKWMVRDKLKRMDDLEIDGKLNFNEFEEHVYSTYESYMDFETNGGDVPNAKDKFAELDVNKD
;
A
#
# COMPACT_ATOMS: atom_id res chain seq x y z
N LYS A 1 2.58 -26.45 13.48
CA LYS A 1 3.46 -26.23 12.31
C LYS A 1 2.84 -25.05 11.58
N ASN A 2 3.59 -23.96 11.40
CA ASN A 2 3.09 -22.76 10.73
C ASN A 2 2.90 -23.09 9.25
N ASP A 3 1.63 -23.22 8.82
CA ASP A 3 1.25 -23.21 7.41
C ASP A 3 1.23 -21.76 6.92
N MET A 4 2.39 -21.11 6.86
CA MET A 4 2.55 -19.93 6.01
C MET A 4 2.94 -20.43 4.63
N THR A 5 2.20 -20.02 3.60
CA THR A 5 2.61 -20.30 2.22
C THR A 5 3.97 -19.62 1.98
N GLN A 6 4.82 -20.21 1.14
CA GLN A 6 6.21 -19.76 0.97
C GLN A 6 6.32 -18.26 0.66
N GLY A 7 5.37 -17.69 -0.10
CA GLY A 7 5.31 -16.26 -0.40
C GLY A 7 4.92 -15.37 0.79
N GLU A 8 4.00 -15.82 1.65
CA GLU A 8 3.62 -15.09 2.88
C GLU A 8 4.77 -15.06 3.89
N ALA A 9 5.51 -16.17 4.01
CA ALA A 9 6.67 -16.27 4.89
C ALA A 9 7.81 -15.34 4.43
N GLU A 10 8.06 -15.26 3.13
CA GLU A 10 9.05 -14.36 2.54
C GLU A 10 8.66 -12.88 2.74
N TRP A 11 7.38 -12.55 2.60
CA TRP A 11 6.84 -11.21 2.81
C TRP A 11 7.03 -10.70 4.25
N TRP A 12 6.63 -11.51 5.23
CA TRP A 12 6.76 -11.14 6.65
C TRP A 12 8.23 -10.98 7.07
N MET A 13 9.12 -11.79 6.50
CA MET A 13 10.55 -11.73 6.77
C MET A 13 11.20 -10.47 6.19
N GLU A 14 10.80 -10.07 4.97
CA GLU A 14 11.29 -8.82 4.37
C GLU A 14 10.92 -7.61 5.23
N ARG A 15 9.65 -7.53 5.70
CA ARG A 15 9.21 -6.46 6.60
C ARG A 15 10.00 -6.44 7.90
N PHE A 16 10.24 -7.62 8.49
CA PHE A 16 11.01 -7.75 9.72
C PHE A 16 12.42 -7.19 9.54
N ASN A 17 13.10 -7.58 8.45
CA ASN A 17 14.47 -7.13 8.18
C ASN A 17 14.58 -5.62 7.94
N ILE A 18 13.53 -5.00 7.41
CA ILE A 18 13.48 -3.54 7.22
C ILE A 18 13.18 -2.82 8.54
N ALA A 19 12.38 -3.42 9.41
CA ALA A 19 12.10 -2.88 10.74
C ALA A 19 13.28 -3.02 11.70
N ASP A 20 14.07 -4.09 11.60
CA ASP A 20 15.26 -4.36 12.42
C ASP A 20 16.44 -3.50 11.94
N TYR A 21 16.43 -2.22 12.31
CA TYR A 21 17.41 -1.22 11.84
C TYR A 21 18.83 -1.50 12.31
N ASP A 22 18.98 -2.03 13.52
CA ASP A 22 20.29 -2.35 14.09
C ASP A 22 20.77 -3.77 13.75
N HIS A 23 19.92 -4.55 13.08
CA HIS A 23 20.20 -5.91 12.60
C HIS A 23 20.60 -6.87 13.72
N ASN A 24 20.06 -6.68 14.92
CA ASN A 24 20.36 -7.52 16.08
C ASN A 24 19.45 -8.77 16.14
N GLY A 25 18.44 -8.88 15.26
CA GLY A 25 17.50 -9.98 15.18
C GLY A 25 16.31 -9.89 16.14
N ILE A 26 16.12 -8.77 16.84
CA ILE A 26 15.00 -8.49 17.75
C ILE A 26 14.49 -7.06 17.58
N LEU A 27 13.18 -6.89 17.48
CA LEU A 27 12.60 -5.55 17.36
C LEU A 27 12.50 -4.88 18.74
N ASN A 28 13.20 -3.77 18.91
CA ASN A 28 12.96 -2.84 20.01
C ASN A 28 11.61 -2.12 19.85
N PHE A 29 11.22 -1.29 20.82
CA PHE A 29 9.89 -0.65 20.79
C PHE A 29 9.63 0.19 19.52
N THR A 30 10.63 0.92 19.03
CA THR A 30 10.51 1.76 17.84
C THR A 30 10.40 0.89 16.59
N GLU A 31 11.23 -0.15 16.50
CA GLU A 31 11.24 -1.10 15.39
C GLU A 31 9.94 -1.91 15.33
N LEU A 32 9.40 -2.31 16.49
CA LEU A 32 8.12 -3.02 16.57
C LEU A 32 6.95 -2.10 16.17
N ARG A 33 6.98 -0.83 16.59
CA ARG A 33 5.99 0.16 16.14
C ARG A 33 6.03 0.29 14.63
N ASP A 34 7.20 0.47 14.03
CA ASP A 34 7.36 0.65 12.58
C ASP A 34 7.01 -0.63 11.81
N PHE A 35 7.29 -1.79 12.42
CA PHE A 35 6.83 -3.07 11.91
C PHE A 35 5.32 -3.21 11.96
N LEU A 36 4.58 -2.66 12.93
CA LEU A 36 3.12 -2.81 12.99
C LEU A 36 2.39 -1.70 12.22
N HIS A 37 2.92 -0.48 12.31
CA HIS A 37 2.39 0.78 11.80
C HIS A 37 3.43 1.47 10.90
N PRO A 38 3.75 0.87 9.74
CA PRO A 38 4.75 1.42 8.83
C PRO A 38 4.37 2.81 8.32
N GLU A 39 3.07 3.13 8.28
CA GLU A 39 2.53 4.46 7.97
C GLU A 39 3.00 5.57 8.92
N ASP A 40 3.33 5.22 10.17
CA ASP A 40 3.79 6.15 11.19
C ASP A 40 5.33 6.21 11.30
N SER A 41 6.04 5.35 10.54
CA SER A 41 7.49 5.27 10.58
C SER A 41 8.11 6.56 10.05
N GLN A 42 9.25 6.93 10.63
CA GLN A 42 10.10 8.01 10.11
C GLN A 42 11.20 7.47 9.19
N ASP A 43 11.28 6.15 9.04
CA ASP A 43 12.23 5.49 8.17
C ASP A 43 11.71 5.42 6.74
N HIS A 44 12.51 5.92 5.81
CA HIS A 44 12.12 6.03 4.41
C HIS A 44 12.08 4.67 3.70
N GLU A 45 12.87 3.68 4.15
CA GLU A 45 12.85 2.33 3.58
C GLU A 45 11.61 1.57 4.04
N MET A 46 11.18 1.75 5.28
CA MET A 46 9.89 1.22 5.76
C MET A 46 8.71 1.81 4.98
N LEU A 47 8.70 3.14 4.79
CA LEU A 47 7.66 3.82 4.02
C LEU A 47 7.65 3.37 2.54
N LYS A 48 8.82 3.25 1.90
CA LYS A 48 8.93 2.72 0.52
C LYS A 48 8.44 1.29 0.43
N TRP A 49 8.83 0.43 1.36
CA TRP A 49 8.40 -0.96 1.38
C TRP A 49 6.88 -1.06 1.50
N MET A 50 6.27 -0.25 2.38
CA MET A 50 4.82 -0.18 2.53
C MET A 50 4.13 0.22 1.21
N VAL A 51 4.62 1.27 0.54
CA VAL A 51 4.03 1.71 -0.74
C VAL A 51 4.15 0.62 -1.80
N ARG A 52 5.33 -0.01 -1.92
CA ARG A 52 5.56 -1.10 -2.87
C ARG A 52 4.68 -2.33 -2.56
N ASP A 53 4.48 -2.64 -1.28
CA ASP A 53 3.60 -3.74 -0.88
C ASP A 53 2.14 -3.46 -1.24
N LYS A 54 1.65 -2.24 -0.94
CA LYS A 54 0.30 -1.83 -1.33
C LYS A 54 0.13 -1.93 -2.84
N LEU A 55 1.09 -1.41 -3.60
CA LEU A 55 1.05 -1.45 -5.06
C LEU A 55 1.01 -2.88 -5.60
N LYS A 56 1.86 -3.79 -5.10
CA LYS A 56 1.85 -5.21 -5.50
C LYS A 56 0.52 -5.93 -5.28
N ARG A 57 -0.32 -5.47 -4.35
CA ARG A 57 -1.64 -6.06 -4.09
C ARG A 57 -2.73 -5.48 -4.98
N MET A 58 -2.49 -4.31 -5.56
CA MET A 58 -3.43 -3.57 -6.40
C MET A 58 -3.13 -3.73 -7.90
N ASP A 59 -1.85 -3.89 -8.25
CA ASP A 59 -1.34 -4.19 -9.59
C ASP A 59 -1.42 -5.71 -9.82
N ASP A 60 -2.65 -6.22 -9.92
CA ASP A 60 -2.96 -7.65 -9.98
C ASP A 60 -3.38 -8.13 -11.37
N LEU A 61 -3.61 -7.23 -12.34
CA LEU A 61 -3.94 -7.58 -13.72
C LEU A 61 -2.69 -7.67 -14.59
N GLU A 62 -1.84 -6.64 -14.57
CA GLU A 62 -0.69 -6.54 -15.50
C GLU A 62 0.68 -6.72 -14.81
N ILE A 63 0.77 -6.48 -13.50
CA ILE A 63 1.99 -6.66 -12.68
C ILE A 63 3.18 -5.89 -13.29
N ASP A 64 2.95 -4.63 -13.68
CA ASP A 64 3.93 -3.79 -14.36
C ASP A 64 4.58 -2.74 -13.44
N GLY A 65 4.16 -2.69 -12.17
CA GLY A 65 4.60 -1.73 -11.17
C GLY A 65 3.87 -0.39 -11.26
N LYS A 66 2.73 -0.33 -11.95
CA LYS A 66 1.83 0.82 -12.03
C LYS A 66 0.38 0.35 -11.80
N LEU A 67 -0.56 1.29 -11.81
CA LEU A 67 -1.99 0.97 -11.81
C LEU A 67 -2.58 1.52 -13.09
N ASN A 68 -3.07 0.64 -13.95
CA ASN A 68 -3.90 1.06 -15.07
C ASN A 68 -5.31 1.48 -14.56
N PHE A 69 -6.15 1.98 -15.45
CA PHE A 69 -7.47 2.48 -15.07
C PHE A 69 -8.34 1.42 -14.37
N ASN A 70 -8.28 0.15 -14.80
CA ASN A 70 -9.11 -0.90 -14.22
C ASN A 70 -8.65 -1.24 -12.80
N GLU A 71 -7.34 -1.41 -12.61
CA GLU A 71 -6.74 -1.68 -11.29
C GLU A 71 -7.00 -0.51 -10.32
N PHE A 72 -6.91 0.73 -10.82
CA PHE A 72 -7.26 1.91 -10.04
C PHE A 72 -8.74 1.93 -9.64
N GLU A 73 -9.66 1.67 -10.59
CA GLU A 73 -11.09 1.69 -10.36
C GLU A 73 -11.50 0.65 -9.30
N GLU A 74 -10.94 -0.56 -9.40
CA GLU A 74 -11.24 -1.66 -8.47
C GLU A 74 -10.66 -1.42 -7.07
N HIS A 75 -9.37 -1.10 -6.97
CA HIS A 75 -8.64 -1.13 -5.70
C HIS A 75 -8.50 0.22 -4.99
N VAL A 76 -8.51 1.33 -5.72
CA VAL A 76 -8.24 2.68 -5.17
C VAL A 76 -9.51 3.53 -5.15
N TYR A 77 -10.22 3.59 -6.27
CA TYR A 77 -11.38 4.47 -6.42
C TYR A 77 -12.53 4.06 -5.49
N SER A 78 -12.80 2.77 -5.29
CA SER A 78 -13.85 2.28 -4.37
C SER A 78 -13.70 2.81 -2.94
N THR A 79 -12.45 2.92 -2.45
CA THR A 79 -12.15 3.51 -1.14
C THR A 79 -12.31 5.03 -1.16
N TYR A 80 -11.85 5.68 -2.23
CA TYR A 80 -11.99 7.14 -2.42
C TYR A 80 -13.46 7.56 -2.50
N GLU A 81 -14.28 6.85 -3.28
CA GLU A 81 -15.71 7.09 -3.43
C GLU A 81 -16.42 6.98 -2.09
N SER A 82 -16.14 5.92 -1.32
CA SER A 82 -16.73 5.74 0.02
C SER A 82 -16.38 6.89 0.97
N TYR A 83 -15.14 7.38 0.91
CA TYR A 83 -14.69 8.53 1.71
C TYR A 83 -15.36 9.83 1.27
N MET A 84 -15.39 10.10 -0.04
CA MET A 84 -16.00 11.32 -0.58
C MET A 84 -17.52 11.35 -0.38
N ASP A 85 -18.20 10.21 -0.53
CA ASP A 85 -19.63 10.08 -0.24
C ASP A 85 -19.93 10.45 1.21
N PHE A 86 -19.10 9.98 2.14
CA PHE A 86 -19.19 10.33 3.56
C PHE A 86 -18.95 11.83 3.81
N GLU A 87 -17.84 12.38 3.31
CA GLU A 87 -17.47 13.80 3.53
C GLU A 87 -18.47 14.77 2.90
N THR A 88 -19.06 14.40 1.76
CA THR A 88 -20.00 15.25 1.03
C THR A 88 -21.46 14.99 1.38
N ASN A 89 -21.75 14.00 2.23
CA ASN A 89 -23.10 13.50 2.53
C ASN A 89 -23.88 13.10 1.26
N GLY A 90 -23.25 12.36 0.35
CA GLY A 90 -23.83 11.99 -0.94
C GLY A 90 -23.94 13.15 -1.93
N GLY A 91 -22.98 14.08 -1.85
CA GLY A 91 -22.86 15.20 -2.77
C GLY A 91 -22.20 14.81 -4.10
N ASP A 92 -21.53 15.78 -4.72
CA ASP A 92 -20.84 15.56 -6.00
C ASP A 92 -19.53 14.77 -5.77
N VAL A 93 -19.59 13.46 -6.02
CA VAL A 93 -18.42 12.57 -5.98
C VAL A 93 -17.84 12.48 -7.40
N PRO A 94 -16.59 12.90 -7.63
CA PRO A 94 -15.95 12.79 -8.94
C PRO A 94 -15.91 11.33 -9.39
N ASN A 95 -16.27 11.05 -10.65
CA ASN A 95 -16.20 9.68 -11.16
C ASN A 95 -14.74 9.19 -11.31
N ALA A 96 -14.59 7.86 -11.41
CA ALA A 96 -13.28 7.21 -11.49
C ALA A 96 -12.40 7.74 -12.63
N LYS A 97 -12.98 8.02 -13.81
CA LYS A 97 -12.24 8.48 -14.99
C LYS A 97 -11.67 9.88 -14.80
N ASP A 98 -12.47 10.79 -14.26
CA ASP A 98 -12.03 12.16 -14.01
C ASP A 98 -10.92 12.18 -12.96
N LYS A 99 -11.07 11.37 -11.89
CA LYS A 99 -10.04 11.28 -10.85
C LYS A 99 -8.76 10.62 -11.35
N PHE A 100 -8.87 9.56 -12.13
CA PHE A 100 -7.72 8.92 -12.75
C PHE A 100 -6.95 9.89 -13.65
N ALA A 101 -7.66 10.64 -14.52
CA ALA A 101 -7.04 11.61 -15.42
C ALA A 101 -6.36 12.79 -14.69
N GLU A 102 -6.76 13.10 -13.45
CA GLU A 102 -6.07 14.08 -12.59
C GLU A 102 -4.74 13.52 -12.05
N LEU A 103 -4.70 12.23 -11.71
CA LEU A 103 -3.55 11.56 -11.11
C LEU A 103 -2.54 11.05 -12.14
N ASP A 104 -3.01 10.68 -13.33
CA ASP A 104 -2.21 10.26 -14.48
C ASP A 104 -1.57 11.48 -15.18
N VAL A 105 -0.56 12.05 -14.51
CA VAL A 105 0.13 13.27 -14.96
C VAL A 105 0.94 13.02 -16.24
N ASN A 106 1.47 11.82 -16.41
CA ASN A 106 2.33 11.41 -17.51
C ASN A 106 1.57 10.82 -18.71
N LYS A 107 0.29 10.47 -18.56
CA LYS A 107 -0.60 9.99 -19.63
C LYS A 107 -0.06 8.75 -20.34
N ASP A 108 0.51 7.83 -19.57
CA ASP A 108 1.15 6.63 -20.10
C ASP A 108 0.31 5.36 -19.93
#